data_AF-W6Z4B5-F1
#
_entry.id   AF-W6Z4B5-F1
#
_cell.length_a   1.000
_cell.length_b   1.000
_cell.length_c   1.000
_cell.angle_alpha   90.00
_cell.angle_beta   90.00
_cell.angle_gamma   90.00
#
_symmetry.space_group_name_H-M   'P 1'
#
loop_
_entity.id
_entity.type
_entity.pdbx_description
1 polymer ?
#
loop_
_entity_poly.entity_id
_entity_poly.type
_entity_poly.pdbx_seq_one_letter_code
_entity_poly.pdbx_strand_id
1 'polypeptide(L)'
;MSKVKAPKAKGIPNKHLHARSSFLYQAATYLTLQTAEAADTPQDKQAAPKSPNRLSLALSLSSDLQQVSRKGQLRLAVSLKRTLCKSCNSVLIPGRTATHRIENESKCGKKPWADVLVVTCGVCAGQKRFPAGAAPRVKKGKREMVSAVETPMTGEDTPVLTGTE
;
A
#
# COMPACT_ATOMS: atom_id res chain seq x y z
N MET A 1 -50.23 -0.07 12.09
CA MET A 1 -48.94 -0.79 11.97
C MET A 1 -48.27 -0.41 10.65
N SER A 2 -47.26 0.47 10.67
CA SER A 2 -46.59 0.94 9.45
C SER A 2 -45.58 -0.11 8.97
N LYS A 3 -45.81 -0.65 7.77
CA LYS A 3 -44.91 -1.62 7.12
C LYS A 3 -43.55 -0.95 6.87
N VAL A 4 -42.53 -1.32 7.65
CA VAL A 4 -41.16 -0.81 7.47
C VAL A 4 -40.63 -1.29 6.12
N LYS A 5 -40.47 -0.35 5.17
CA LYS A 5 -39.82 -0.62 3.89
C LYS A 5 -38.32 -0.79 4.12
N ALA A 6 -37.76 -1.91 3.67
CA ALA A 6 -36.32 -2.17 3.73
C ALA A 6 -35.52 -1.06 3.02
N PRO A 7 -34.36 -0.65 3.56
CA PRO A 7 -33.56 0.39 2.94
C PRO A 7 -33.05 -0.09 1.58
N LYS A 8 -33.41 0.63 0.51
CA LYS A 8 -32.84 0.40 -0.83
C LYS A 8 -31.33 0.59 -0.75
N ALA A 9 -30.57 -0.36 -1.29
CA ALA A 9 -29.12 -0.27 -1.38
C ALA A 9 -28.73 1.03 -2.10
N LYS A 10 -28.09 1.96 -1.38
CA LYS A 10 -27.59 3.20 -1.96
C LYS A 10 -26.47 2.83 -2.93
N GLY A 11 -26.70 3.07 -4.22
CA GLY A 11 -25.67 2.86 -5.25
C GLY A 11 -24.45 3.74 -5.00
N ILE A 12 -23.29 3.33 -5.52
CA ILE A 12 -22.05 4.11 -5.44
C ILE A 12 -22.29 5.49 -6.07
N PRO A 13 -22.10 6.59 -5.33
CA PRO A 13 -22.22 7.93 -5.89
C PRO A 13 -21.12 8.15 -6.95
N ASN A 14 -21.40 8.98 -7.97
CA ASN A 14 -20.42 9.35 -8.99
C ASN A 14 -19.78 8.16 -9.74
N LYS A 15 -20.58 7.17 -10.14
CA LYS A 15 -20.12 5.97 -10.88
C LYS A 15 -19.24 6.27 -12.08
N HIS A 16 -19.59 7.30 -12.85
CA HIS A 16 -18.85 7.73 -14.04
C HIS A 16 -17.44 8.23 -13.71
N LEU A 17 -17.26 8.94 -12.59
CA LEU A 17 -15.94 9.39 -12.15
C LEU A 17 -15.08 8.22 -11.68
N HIS A 18 -15.68 7.24 -10.98
CA HIS A 18 -15.00 6.00 -10.62
C HIS A 18 -14.55 5.23 -11.87
N ALA A 19 -15.45 5.04 -12.85
CA ALA A 19 -15.11 4.38 -14.12
C ALA A 19 -13.97 5.11 -14.86
N ARG A 20 -14.03 6.44 -14.95
CA ARG A 20 -12.96 7.25 -15.53
C ARG A 20 -11.64 7.08 -14.79
N SER A 21 -11.65 7.11 -13.45
CA SER A 21 -10.43 6.93 -12.65
C SER A 21 -9.80 5.54 -12.84
N SER A 22 -10.61 4.49 -12.93
CA SER A 22 -10.12 3.13 -13.18
C SER A 22 -9.52 3.00 -14.58
N PHE A 23 -10.19 3.56 -15.59
CA PHE A 23 -9.70 3.56 -16.97
C PHE A 23 -8.35 4.29 -17.09
N LEU A 24 -8.23 5.50 -16.53
CA LEU A 24 -7.00 6.27 -16.56
C LEU A 24 -5.84 5.52 -15.89
N TYR A 25 -6.09 4.85 -14.76
CA TYR A 25 -5.09 4.03 -14.08
C TYR A 25 -4.63 2.85 -14.93
N GLN A 26 -5.59 2.12 -15.52
CA GLN A 26 -5.32 0.96 -16.37
C GLN A 26 -4.52 1.35 -17.62
N ALA A 27 -4.94 2.42 -18.30
CA ALA A 27 -4.25 2.94 -19.48
C ALA A 27 -2.83 3.40 -19.16
N ALA A 28 -2.64 4.17 -18.08
CA ALA A 28 -1.31 4.59 -17.64
C ALA A 28 -0.41 3.39 -17.34
N THR A 29 -0.92 2.40 -16.59
CA THR A 29 -0.18 1.18 -16.24
C THR A 29 0.20 0.39 -17.49
N TYR A 30 -0.74 0.19 -18.42
CA TYR A 30 -0.51 -0.53 -19.66
C TYR A 30 0.62 0.09 -20.49
N LEU A 31 0.62 1.41 -20.64
CA LEU A 31 1.68 2.12 -21.38
C LEU A 31 3.03 2.02 -20.67
N THR A 32 3.07 2.10 -19.33
CA THR A 32 4.32 1.90 -18.58
C THR A 32 4.86 0.48 -18.71
N LEU A 33 3.99 -0.52 -18.82
CA LEU A 33 4.41 -1.91 -19.03
C LEU A 33 4.98 -2.11 -20.43
N GLN A 34 4.34 -1.56 -21.46
CA GLN A 34 4.86 -1.62 -22.84
C GLN A 34 6.21 -0.94 -23.01
N THR A 35 6.46 0.16 -22.28
CA THR A 35 7.78 0.83 -22.35
C THR A 35 8.90 -0.01 -21.74
N ALA A 36 8.58 -0.91 -20.81
CA ALA A 36 9.57 -1.78 -20.19
C ALA A 36 9.93 -2.97 -21.09
N GLU A 37 8.97 -3.54 -21.81
CA GLU A 37 9.23 -4.66 -22.74
C GLU A 37 10.18 -4.29 -23.88
N ALA A 38 10.25 -3.01 -24.26
CA ALA A 38 11.18 -2.53 -25.26
C ALA A 38 12.65 -2.46 -24.78
N ALA A 39 12.92 -2.61 -23.47
CA ALA A 39 14.27 -2.49 -22.90
C ALA A 39 15.00 -3.84 -22.76
N ASP A 40 14.28 -4.98 -22.75
CA ASP A 40 14.84 -6.30 -22.45
C ASP A 40 15.17 -7.18 -23.68
N THR A 41 14.90 -6.72 -24.91
CA THR A 41 15.12 -7.54 -26.13
C THR A 41 16.44 -7.18 -26.83
N PRO A 42 17.40 -8.12 -27.00
CA PRO A 42 18.52 -7.94 -27.93
C PRO A 42 18.00 -8.05 -29.37
N GLN A 43 18.23 -6.98 -30.13
CA GLN A 43 17.99 -6.78 -31.58
C GLN A 43 17.30 -7.89 -32.39
N ASP A 44 16.14 -7.58 -32.95
CA ASP A 44 15.89 -7.82 -34.38
C ASP A 44 15.11 -6.65 -35.01
N LYS A 45 15.39 -6.39 -36.27
CA LYS A 45 15.04 -5.19 -37.05
C LYS A 45 13.55 -5.16 -37.37
N GLN A 46 12.80 -4.32 -36.65
CA GLN A 46 11.62 -3.63 -37.18
C GLN A 46 11.39 -2.35 -36.37
N ALA A 47 11.93 -1.24 -36.89
CA ALA A 47 11.70 0.09 -36.37
C ALA A 47 10.27 0.54 -36.69
N ALA A 48 9.30 0.13 -35.87
CA ALA A 48 8.13 0.98 -35.63
C ALA A 48 8.61 2.23 -34.87
N PRO A 49 8.09 3.43 -35.15
CA PRO A 49 8.69 4.67 -34.68
C PRO A 49 8.77 4.67 -33.15
N LYS A 50 10.01 4.74 -32.65
CA LYS A 50 10.37 4.97 -31.25
C LYS A 50 9.66 6.26 -30.83
N SER A 51 8.47 6.14 -30.25
CA SER A 51 7.72 7.28 -29.77
C SER A 51 8.19 7.58 -28.34
N PRO A 52 9.04 8.60 -28.11
CA PRO A 52 9.36 9.10 -26.76
C PRO A 52 8.11 9.56 -25.99
N ASN A 53 6.95 9.53 -26.64
CA ASN A 53 5.68 9.99 -26.15
C ASN A 53 4.96 9.00 -25.21
N ARG A 54 5.31 7.70 -25.18
CA ARG A 54 4.55 6.72 -24.35
C ARG A 54 4.69 6.95 -22.85
N LEU A 55 5.91 7.24 -22.37
CA LEU A 55 6.16 7.59 -20.97
C LEU A 55 5.51 8.93 -20.60
N SER A 56 5.64 9.93 -21.48
CA SER A 56 4.99 11.24 -21.32
C SER A 56 3.46 11.10 -21.21
N LEU A 57 2.86 10.28 -22.08
CA LEU A 57 1.44 10.01 -22.10
C LEU A 57 0.99 9.21 -20.86
N ALA A 58 1.79 8.24 -20.39
CA ALA A 58 1.49 7.56 -19.15
C ALA A 58 1.48 8.52 -17.94
N LEU A 59 2.41 9.49 -17.90
CA LEU A 59 2.47 10.52 -16.87
C LEU A 59 1.32 11.53 -16.96
N SER A 60 0.90 11.91 -18.16
CA SER A 60 -0.24 12.81 -18.33
C SER A 60 -1.54 12.12 -17.89
N LEU A 61 -1.76 10.86 -18.26
CA LEU A 61 -2.92 10.09 -17.82
C LEU A 61 -2.97 9.89 -16.29
N SER A 62 -1.82 9.68 -15.64
CA SER A 62 -1.77 9.56 -14.19
C SER A 62 -1.95 10.91 -13.48
N SER A 63 -1.50 12.01 -14.08
CA SER A 63 -1.82 13.38 -13.63
C SER A 63 -3.32 13.65 -13.74
N ASP A 64 -3.95 13.29 -14.86
CA ASP A 64 -5.39 13.42 -15.08
C ASP A 64 -6.19 12.62 -14.05
N LEU A 65 -5.73 11.42 -13.69
CA LEU A 65 -6.33 10.63 -12.61
C LEU A 65 -6.34 11.39 -11.28
N GLN A 66 -5.24 12.06 -10.93
CA GLN A 66 -5.17 12.89 -9.72
C GLN A 66 -6.10 14.11 -9.81
N GLN A 67 -6.17 14.75 -10.98
CA GLN A 67 -7.06 15.88 -11.20
C GLN A 67 -8.53 15.48 -11.08
N VAL A 68 -8.94 14.37 -11.71
CA VAL A 68 -10.31 13.82 -11.62
C VAL A 68 -10.64 13.46 -10.18
N SER A 69 -9.71 12.85 -9.45
CA SER A 69 -9.93 12.53 -8.03
C SER A 69 -10.14 13.77 -7.17
N ARG A 70 -9.31 14.81 -7.34
CA ARG A 70 -9.42 16.05 -6.56
C ARG A 70 -10.68 16.84 -6.91
N LYS A 71 -10.96 17.04 -8.21
CA LYS A 71 -12.13 17.77 -8.69
C LYS A 71 -13.44 17.03 -8.35
N GLY A 72 -13.45 15.71 -8.49
CA GLY A 72 -14.58 14.86 -8.16
C GLY A 72 -14.75 14.55 -6.68
N GLN A 73 -13.88 15.08 -5.81
CA GLN A 73 -13.80 14.76 -4.38
C GLN A 73 -13.81 13.23 -4.11
N LEU A 74 -13.21 12.45 -5.01
CA LEU A 74 -13.17 11.00 -4.92
C LEU A 74 -12.02 10.55 -4.02
N ARG A 75 -12.34 9.70 -3.05
CA ARG A 75 -11.31 9.00 -2.27
C ARG A 75 -10.76 7.83 -3.07
N LEU A 76 -9.55 7.98 -3.61
CA LEU A 76 -8.83 6.86 -4.22
C LEU A 76 -8.47 5.81 -3.17
N ALA A 77 -8.50 4.53 -3.58
CA ALA A 77 -8.06 3.42 -2.75
C ALA A 77 -6.60 3.59 -2.31
N VAL A 78 -6.27 3.14 -1.09
CA VAL A 78 -4.92 3.25 -0.53
C VAL A 78 -3.90 2.52 -1.40
N SER A 79 -4.27 1.34 -1.93
CA SER A 79 -3.43 0.56 -2.84
C SER A 79 -3.02 1.37 -4.08
N LEU A 80 -3.98 2.06 -4.73
CA LEU A 80 -3.72 2.92 -5.89
C LEU A 80 -2.80 4.10 -5.53
N LYS A 81 -2.99 4.71 -4.35
CA LYS A 81 -2.10 5.79 -3.89
C LYS A 81 -0.69 5.30 -3.59
N ARG A 82 -0.50 4.02 -3.24
CA ARG A 82 0.84 3.44 -3.01
C ARG A 82 1.58 3.21 -4.33
N THR A 83 0.87 2.88 -5.40
CA THR A 83 1.45 2.60 -6.73
C THR A 83 1.69 3.84 -7.59
N LEU A 84 1.35 5.05 -7.15
CA LEU A 84 1.62 6.30 -7.88
C LEU A 84 2.68 7.13 -7.18
N CYS A 85 3.56 7.82 -7.88
CA CYS A 85 4.50 8.77 -7.26
C CYS A 85 3.77 9.98 -6.66
N LYS A 86 4.31 10.59 -5.59
CA LYS A 86 3.69 11.77 -4.94
C LYS A 86 3.93 13.07 -5.73
N SER A 87 5.08 13.19 -6.40
CA SER A 87 5.49 14.40 -7.12
C SER A 87 5.11 14.34 -8.60
N CYS A 88 5.66 13.37 -9.34
CA CYS A 88 5.47 13.26 -10.79
C CYS A 88 4.30 12.37 -11.23
N ASN A 89 3.57 11.75 -10.29
CA ASN A 89 2.47 10.81 -10.56
C ASN A 89 2.83 9.57 -11.39
N SER A 90 4.11 9.24 -11.60
CA SER A 90 4.50 8.01 -12.31
C SER A 90 3.96 6.75 -11.64
N VAL A 91 3.55 5.76 -12.42
CA VAL A 91 3.20 4.43 -11.88
C VAL A 91 4.49 3.75 -11.40
N LEU A 92 4.51 3.35 -10.12
CA LEU A 92 5.62 2.72 -9.42
C LEU A 92 5.45 1.20 -9.51
N ILE A 93 6.20 0.59 -10.42
CA ILE A 93 6.25 -0.86 -10.64
C ILE A 93 7.60 -1.35 -10.12
N PRO A 94 7.62 -2.30 -9.17
CA PRO A 94 8.85 -2.83 -8.61
C PRO A 94 9.74 -3.41 -9.70
N GLY A 95 11.02 -3.05 -9.70
CA GLY A 95 12.02 -3.58 -10.63
C GLY A 95 11.95 -2.98 -12.04
N ARG A 96 10.99 -2.09 -12.34
CA ARG A 96 10.89 -1.41 -13.64
C ARG A 96 11.01 0.10 -13.51
N THR A 97 10.02 0.74 -12.88
CA THR A 97 9.97 2.20 -12.72
C THR A 97 10.26 2.66 -11.29
N ALA A 98 10.29 1.72 -10.34
CA ALA A 98 10.58 1.99 -8.94
C ALA A 98 11.55 0.96 -8.36
N THR A 99 12.45 1.44 -7.51
CA THR A 99 13.34 0.59 -6.72
C THR A 99 12.77 0.45 -5.31
N HIS A 100 12.70 -0.78 -4.82
CA HIS A 100 12.17 -1.13 -3.51
C HIS A 100 13.33 -1.58 -2.64
N ARG A 101 13.52 -0.96 -1.48
CA ARG A 101 14.53 -1.35 -0.49
C ARG A 101 13.90 -1.39 0.90
N ILE A 102 14.35 -2.31 1.74
CA ILE A 102 13.97 -2.34 3.14
C ILE A 102 15.09 -1.66 3.93
N GLU A 103 14.75 -0.59 4.61
CA GLU A 103 15.65 0.14 5.50
C GLU A 103 15.21 -0.07 6.95
N ASN A 104 16.18 -0.33 7.84
CA ASN A 104 15.94 -0.41 9.27
C ASN A 104 16.93 0.51 9.98
N GLU A 105 16.50 1.75 10.22
CA GLU A 105 17.28 2.79 10.92
C GLU A 105 17.31 2.59 12.45
N SER A 106 16.81 1.46 12.98
CA SER A 106 16.92 1.15 14.41
C SER A 106 18.36 0.80 14.79
N LYS A 107 18.68 0.81 16.09
CA LYS A 107 20.00 0.51 16.68
C LYS A 107 20.62 -0.79 16.13
N CYS A 108 21.33 -0.69 15.00
CA CYS A 108 21.90 -1.80 14.21
C CYS A 108 20.87 -2.83 13.68
N GLY A 109 19.67 -2.40 13.28
CA GLY A 109 18.67 -3.31 12.69
C GLY A 109 18.09 -4.36 13.66
N LYS A 110 18.33 -4.21 14.97
CA LYS A 110 17.94 -5.19 16.00
C LYS A 110 16.43 -5.30 16.21
N LYS A 111 15.65 -4.31 15.75
CA LYS A 111 14.20 -4.28 15.92
C LYS A 111 13.50 -4.66 14.61
N PRO A 112 13.00 -5.90 14.46
CA PRO A 112 12.37 -6.34 13.21
C PRO A 112 11.04 -5.60 12.91
N TRP A 113 10.37 -5.05 13.92
CA TRP A 113 9.15 -4.25 13.72
C TRP A 113 9.43 -2.81 13.23
N ALA A 114 10.71 -2.43 13.12
CA ALA A 114 11.14 -1.11 12.66
C ALA A 114 11.58 -1.12 11.18
N ASP A 115 11.31 -2.21 10.45
CA ASP A 115 11.58 -2.28 9.02
C ASP A 115 10.68 -1.28 8.26
N VAL A 116 11.26 -0.58 7.30
CA VAL A 116 10.56 0.38 6.45
C VAL A 116 10.85 0.06 5.00
N LEU A 117 9.82 -0.29 4.24
CA LEU A 117 9.89 -0.39 2.79
C LEU A 117 9.95 1.01 2.18
N VAL A 118 11.11 1.36 1.64
CA VAL A 118 11.36 2.57 0.88
C VAL A 118 11.22 2.27 -0.60
N VAL A 119 10.26 2.93 -1.23
CA VAL A 119 9.98 2.89 -2.66
C VAL A 119 10.47 4.18 -3.29
N THR A 120 11.52 4.09 -4.10
CA THR A 120 12.13 5.23 -4.79
C THR A 120 11.70 5.26 -6.25
N CYS A 121 11.20 6.40 -6.69
CA CYS A 121 10.79 6.61 -8.08
C CYS A 121 12.01 6.76 -9.00
N GLY A 122 12.06 6.01 -10.10
CA GLY A 122 13.14 6.08 -11.09
C GLY A 122 13.13 7.34 -11.98
N VAL A 123 12.05 8.13 -11.97
CA VAL A 123 11.92 9.33 -12.81
C VAL A 123 12.34 10.61 -12.07
N CYS A 124 11.87 10.79 -10.83
CA CYS A 124 12.08 12.02 -10.06
C CYS A 124 12.84 11.80 -8.74
N ALA A 125 13.29 10.57 -8.47
CA ALA A 125 13.95 10.17 -7.22
C ALA A 125 13.11 10.35 -5.93
N GLY A 126 11.82 10.68 -6.05
CA GLY A 126 10.93 10.80 -4.89
C GLY A 126 10.78 9.47 -4.14
N GLN A 127 10.85 9.54 -2.80
CA GLN A 127 10.80 8.36 -1.93
C GLN A 127 9.45 8.25 -1.22
N LYS A 128 8.91 7.03 -1.14
CA LYS A 128 7.75 6.68 -0.30
C LYS A 128 8.18 5.65 0.73
N ARG A 129 7.85 5.90 1.99
CA ARG A 129 8.20 5.03 3.12
C ARG A 129 6.95 4.34 3.64
N PHE A 130 6.98 3.02 3.77
CA PHE A 130 5.91 2.21 4.33
C PHE A 130 6.47 1.33 5.46
N PRO A 131 5.91 1.37 6.68
CA PRO A 131 6.33 0.46 7.72
C PRO A 131 6.03 -0.98 7.30
N ALA A 132 7.07 -1.82 7.33
CA ALA A 132 7.03 -3.25 7.11
C ALA A 132 7.24 -3.94 8.47
N GLY A 133 6.50 -5.02 8.76
CA GLY A 133 6.72 -5.78 10.01
C GLY A 133 6.07 -5.23 11.28
N ALA A 134 5.45 -4.05 11.27
CA ALA A 134 4.65 -3.60 12.41
C ALA A 134 3.36 -4.42 12.49
N ALA A 135 3.26 -5.33 13.46
CA ALA A 135 2.01 -6.02 13.77
C ALA A 135 0.90 -4.97 14.01
N PRO A 136 -0.33 -5.20 13.50
CA PRO A 136 -1.44 -4.29 13.74
C PRO A 136 -1.58 -4.08 15.25
N ARG A 137 -1.55 -2.82 15.69
CA ARG A 137 -1.78 -2.52 17.11
C ARG A 137 -3.12 -3.11 17.51
N VAL A 138 -3.09 -4.06 18.44
CA VAL A 138 -4.29 -4.62 19.04
C VAL A 138 -5.14 -3.46 19.58
N LYS A 139 -6.44 -3.45 19.24
CA LYS A 139 -7.40 -2.41 19.67
C LYS A 139 -7.46 -2.36 21.20
N LYS A 140 -7.68 -1.17 21.78
CA LYS A 140 -7.64 -0.94 23.23
C LYS A 140 -8.49 -1.97 24.03
N GLY A 141 -9.71 -2.26 23.59
CA GLY A 141 -10.58 -3.25 24.25
C GLY A 141 -10.10 -4.71 24.21
N LYS A 142 -9.13 -5.05 23.35
CA LYS A 142 -8.47 -6.36 23.35
C LYS A 142 -7.16 -6.35 24.17
N ARG A 143 -6.61 -5.17 24.52
CA ARG A 143 -5.42 -5.07 25.38
C ARG A 143 -5.75 -5.33 26.85
N GLU A 144 -6.93 -4.91 27.30
CA GLU A 144 -7.40 -5.17 28.67
C GLU A 144 -7.58 -6.68 28.93
N MET A 145 -8.07 -7.44 27.94
CA MET A 145 -8.17 -8.90 28.08
C MET A 145 -6.81 -9.62 28.09
N VAL A 146 -5.80 -9.12 27.37
CA VAL A 146 -4.45 -9.73 27.36
C VAL A 146 -3.71 -9.42 28.67
N SER A 147 -3.88 -8.23 29.23
CA SER A 147 -3.28 -7.87 30.53
C SER A 147 -3.92 -8.60 31.72
N ALA A 148 -5.16 -9.07 31.61
CA ALA A 148 -5.84 -9.80 32.69
C ALA A 148 -5.45 -11.28 32.78
N VAL A 149 -4.88 -11.86 31.71
CA VAL A 149 -4.51 -13.29 31.64
C VAL A 149 -3.07 -13.55 32.14
N GLU A 150 -2.23 -12.52 32.27
CA GLU A 150 -0.84 -12.64 32.76
C GLU A 150 -0.69 -12.36 34.28
N THR A 151 -1.68 -12.75 35.10
CA THR A 151 -1.47 -12.79 36.56
C THR A 151 -1.15 -14.25 36.95
N PRO A 152 0.10 -14.58 37.33
CA PRO A 152 0.42 -15.91 37.82
C PRO A 152 -0.15 -16.07 39.23
N MET A 153 -1.09 -17.00 39.39
CA MET A 153 -1.49 -17.53 40.69
C MET A 153 -0.25 -18.23 41.29
N THR A 154 0.45 -17.55 42.19
CA THR A 154 1.48 -18.15 43.03
C THR A 154 0.86 -18.25 44.42
N GLY A 155 0.76 -19.46 44.97
CA GLY A 155 0.37 -19.66 46.35
C GLY A 155 -0.37 -20.97 46.61
N GLU A 156 0.37 -22.07 46.71
CA GLU A 156 0.04 -23.12 47.68
C GLU A 156 1.35 -23.54 48.38
N ASP A 157 1.56 -22.94 49.55
CA ASP A 157 2.43 -23.46 50.60
C ASP A 157 1.87 -24.81 51.07
N THR A 158 2.71 -25.83 51.16
CA THR A 158 2.40 -27.05 51.92
C THR A 158 3.55 -27.33 52.90
N PRO A 159 3.27 -27.60 54.19
CA PRO A 159 4.24 -27.42 55.26
C PRO A 159 5.14 -28.65 55.49
N VAL A 160 6.34 -28.36 55.95
CA VAL A 160 7.30 -29.30 56.53
C VAL A 160 6.73 -29.85 57.85
N LEU A 161 6.54 -31.18 57.92
CA LEU A 161 6.29 -31.90 59.18
C LEU A 161 7.63 -32.36 59.76
N THR A 162 8.08 -31.68 60.79
CA THR A 162 9.04 -32.17 61.78
C THR A 162 8.28 -32.91 62.88
N GLY A 163 8.68 -34.15 63.18
CA GLY A 163 8.23 -34.92 64.33
C GLY A 163 9.29 -35.97 64.66
N THR A 164 10.08 -35.65 65.67
CA THR A 164 11.05 -36.50 66.36
C THR A 164 10.38 -37.67 67.07
N GLU A 165 10.95 -38.88 66.98
CA GLU A 165 11.32 -39.78 68.10
C GLU A 165 12.52 -40.65 67.67
#